data_AF-A0A520CIL4-F1
#
_entry.id   AF-A0A520CIL4-F1
#
_cell.length_a   1.000
_cell.length_b   1.000
_cell.length_c   1.000
_cell.angle_alpha   90.00
_cell.angle_beta   90.00
_cell.angle_gamma   90.00
#
_symmetry.space_group_name_H-M   'P 1'
#
loop_
_entity.id
_entity.type
_entity.pdbx_description
1 polymer ?
#
loop_
_entity_poly.entity_id
_entity_poly.type
_entity_poly.pdbx_seq_one_letter_code
_entity_poly.pdbx_strand_id
1 'polypeptide(L)' 'MAISEDDQPKKQATNFAKYTGIAFQMLATIGLFTFIGYKIDEHKESGKLIFTAILGLVGVIISLIAVVRSLSK' A
#
# COMPACT_ATOMS: atom_id res chain seq x y z
N MET A 1 -38.88 23.60 6.02
CA MET A 1 -38.15 22.51 5.35
C MET A 1 -36.91 23.12 4.72
N ALA A 2 -35.81 23.20 5.47
CA ALA A 2 -34.53 23.67 4.95
C ALA A 2 -33.75 22.43 4.53
N ILE A 3 -33.54 22.26 3.23
CA ILE A 3 -32.69 21.21 2.69
C ILE A 3 -31.26 21.74 2.86
N SER A 4 -30.56 21.22 3.87
CA SER A 4 -29.14 21.49 4.10
C SER A 4 -28.33 20.78 3.01
N GLU A 5 -27.86 21.52 2.00
CA GLU A 5 -27.08 21.01 0.86
C GLU A 5 -25.55 20.95 1.14
N ASP A 6 -25.10 20.92 2.41
CA ASP A 6 -23.66 21.01 2.77
C ASP A 6 -22.97 19.65 3.06
N ASP A 7 -23.67 18.52 2.95
CA ASP A 7 -23.17 17.21 3.42
C ASP A 7 -22.46 16.34 2.35
N GLN A 8 -22.38 16.79 1.10
CA GLN A 8 -21.89 15.98 -0.03
C GLN A 8 -20.38 16.15 -0.37
N PRO A 9 -19.79 17.37 -0.41
CA PRO A 9 -18.39 17.54 -0.81
C PRO A 9 -17.39 17.17 0.29
N LYS A 10 -17.77 17.34 1.57
CA LYS A 10 -16.91 17.01 2.73
C LYS A 10 -16.64 15.51 2.83
N LYS A 11 -17.65 14.66 2.57
CA LYS A 11 -17.48 13.20 2.56
C LYS A 11 -16.50 12.72 1.48
N GLN A 12 -16.52 13.31 0.29
CA GLN A 12 -15.62 12.91 -0.79
C GLN A 12 -14.17 13.35 -0.55
N ALA A 13 -13.96 14.56 -0.03
CA ALA A 13 -12.63 15.03 0.37
C ALA A 13 -12.03 14.18 1.51
N THR A 14 -12.86 13.79 2.50
CA THR A 14 -12.46 12.85 3.55
C THR A 14 -12.13 11.47 2.97
N ASN A 15 -12.90 10.98 2.00
CA ASN A 15 -12.63 9.68 1.37
C ASN A 15 -11.30 9.69 0.61
N PHE A 16 -11.02 10.74 -0.17
CA PHE A 16 -9.75 10.87 -0.88
C PHE A 16 -8.55 10.88 0.08
N ALA A 17 -8.61 11.72 1.12
CA ALA A 17 -7.58 11.75 2.16
C ALA A 17 -7.40 10.38 2.84
N LYS A 18 -8.50 9.65 3.06
CA LYS A 18 -8.48 8.29 3.63
C LYS A 18 -7.79 7.28 2.71
N TYR A 19 -8.08 7.31 1.40
CA TYR A 19 -7.43 6.43 0.42
C TYR A 19 -5.95 6.75 0.25
N THR A 20 -5.57 8.02 0.24
CA THR A 20 -4.16 8.44 0.23
C THR A 20 -3.42 7.96 1.48
N GLY A 21 -4.05 8.06 2.67
CA GLY A 21 -3.49 7.52 3.91
C GLY A 21 -3.26 6.00 3.87
N ILE A 22 -4.23 5.25 3.32
CA ILE A 22 -4.10 3.80 3.14
C ILE A 22 -2.99 3.46 2.13
N ALA A 23 -2.92 4.18 1.01
CA ALA A 23 -1.88 3.98 0.00
C ALA A 23 -0.47 4.25 0.57
N PHE A 24 -0.31 5.30 1.38
CA PHE A 24 0.93 5.59 2.09
C PHE A 24 1.31 4.48 3.09
N GLN A 25 0.34 3.94 3.83
CA GLN A 25 0.56 2.83 4.74
C GLN A 25 1.02 1.55 4.00
N MET A 26 0.43 1.28 2.84
CA MET A 26 0.80 0.12 2.01
C MET A 26 2.21 0.29 1.44
N LEU A 27 2.55 1.48 0.91
CA LEU A 27 3.89 1.79 0.44
C LEU A 27 4.94 1.67 1.54
N ALA A 28 4.66 2.17 2.75
CA ALA A 28 5.55 2.03 3.89
C ALA A 28 5.80 0.57 4.26
N THR A 29 4.75 -0.26 4.23
CA THR A 29 4.86 -1.70 4.50
C THR A 29 5.69 -2.41 3.43
N ILE A 30 5.41 -2.16 2.15
CA ILE A 30 6.15 -2.76 1.03
C ILE A 30 7.62 -2.34 1.07
N GLY A 31 7.89 -1.05 1.29
CA GLY A 31 9.24 -0.51 1.40
C GLY A 31 10.02 -1.15 2.55
N LEU A 32 9.38 -1.31 3.71
CA LEU A 32 10.00 -1.96 4.88
C LEU A 32 10.33 -3.43 4.59
N PHE A 33 9.38 -4.21 4.07
CA PHE A 33 9.61 -5.61 3.72
C PHE A 33 10.66 -5.78 2.62
N THR A 34 10.68 -4.89 1.63
CA THR A 34 11.67 -4.89 0.54
C THR A 34 13.05 -4.55 1.07
N PHE A 35 13.17 -3.56 1.97
CA PHE A 35 14.44 -3.18 2.58
C PHE A 35 15.00 -4.28 3.49
N ILE A 36 14.13 -4.94 4.27
CA ILE A 36 14.51 -6.10 5.09
C ILE A 36 14.97 -7.25 4.18
N GLY A 37 14.23 -7.56 3.12
CA GLY A 37 14.62 -8.56 2.13
C GLY A 37 15.97 -8.25 1.48
N TYR A 38 16.20 -6.99 1.13
CA TYR A 38 17.45 -6.50 0.55
C TYR A 38 18.62 -6.70 1.50
N LYS A 39 18.46 -6.34 2.78
CA LYS A 39 19.52 -6.52 3.78
C LYS A 39 19.84 -8.00 4.05
N ILE A 40 18.83 -8.87 3.95
CA ILE A 40 18.99 -10.33 4.08
C ILE A 40 19.73 -10.91 2.86
N ASP A 41 19.40 -10.46 1.64
CA ASP A 41 20.15 -10.86 0.44
C ASP A 41 21.59 -10.36 0.48
N GLU A 42 21.83 -9.14 0.96
CA GLU A 42 23.16 -8.55 1.10
C GLU A 42 24.04 -9.35 2.08
N HIS A 43 23.46 -9.85 3.18
CA HIS A 43 24.16 -10.70 4.15
C HIS A 43 24.51 -12.09 3.60
N LYS A 44 23.87 -12.54 2.52
CA LYS A 44 24.12 -13.88 1.98
C LYS A 44 25.36 -13.97 1.10
N GLU A 45 26.02 -12.87 0.73
CA GLU A 45 27.18 -12.75 -0.19
C GLU A 45 27.02 -13.45 -1.56
N SER A 46 25.95 -14.20 -1.76
CA SER A 46 25.49 -14.74 -3.01
C SER A 46 24.80 -13.58 -3.70
N GLY A 47 25.41 -12.95 -4.71
CA GLY A 47 24.92 -11.75 -5.41
C GLY A 47 23.59 -11.92 -6.17
N LYS A 48 22.62 -12.58 -5.56
CA LYS A 48 21.34 -13.02 -6.10
C LYS A 48 20.28 -12.50 -5.16
N LEU A 49 19.57 -11.47 -5.62
CA LEU A 49 18.49 -10.79 -4.89
C LEU A 49 17.21 -11.65 -4.80
N ILE A 50 17.31 -12.93 -4.43
CA ILE A 50 16.21 -13.88 -4.52
C ILE A 50 15.20 -13.63 -3.41
N PHE A 51 15.64 -13.34 -2.18
CA PHE A 51 14.69 -13.08 -1.08
C PHE A 51 13.99 -11.73 -1.28
N THR A 52 14.71 -10.71 -1.73
CA THR A 52 14.15 -9.40 -2.09
C THR A 52 13.16 -9.53 -3.23
N ALA A 53 13.50 -10.30 -4.28
CA ALA A 53 12.61 -10.51 -5.41
C ALA A 53 11.34 -11.24 -5.00
N ILE A 54 11.43 -12.31 -4.20
CA ILE A 54 10.25 -13.07 -3.76
C ILE A 54 9.39 -12.26 -2.79
N LEU A 55 9.99 -11.64 -1.75
CA LEU A 55 9.26 -10.81 -0.79
C LEU A 55 8.64 -9.57 -1.45
N GLY A 56 9.38 -8.91 -2.34
CA GLY A 56 8.90 -7.76 -3.11
C GLY A 56 7.75 -8.14 -4.06
N LEU A 57 7.90 -9.23 -4.82
CA LEU A 57 6.87 -9.70 -5.75
C LEU A 57 5.58 -10.09 -5.00
N VAL A 58 5.72 -10.83 -3.89
CA VAL A 58 4.58 -11.20 -3.05
C VAL A 58 3.93 -9.98 -2.40
N GLY A 59 4.73 -9.03 -1.90
CA GLY A 59 4.24 -7.78 -1.31
C GLY A 59 3.47 -6.91 -2.31
N VAL A 60 3.96 -6.80 -3.54
CA VAL A 60 3.28 -6.08 -4.63
C VAL A 60 1.96 -6.75 -5.00
N ILE A 61 1.94 -8.09 -5.14
CA ILE A 61 0.72 -8.84 -5.47
C ILE A 61 -0.33 -8.67 -4.37
N ILE A 62 0.05 -8.84 -3.10
CA ILE A 62 -0.87 -8.69 -1.96
C ILE A 62 -1.40 -7.25 -1.90
N SER A 63 -0.53 -6.25 -2.08
CA SER A 63 -0.92 -4.84 -2.06
C SER A 63 -1.91 -4.53 -3.17
N LEU A 64 -1.65 -5.01 -4.39
CA LEU A 64 -2.53 -4.78 -5.53
C LEU A 64 -3.91 -5.37 -5.30
N ILE A 65 -3.99 -6.61 -4.79
CA ILE A 65 -5.26 -7.27 -4.46
C ILE A 65 -6.02 -6.51 -3.37
N ALA A 66 -5.32 -6.06 -2.33
CA ALA A 66 -5.93 -5.32 -1.23
C ALA A 66 -6.46 -3.95 -1.68
N VAL A 67 -5.74 -3.23 -2.55
CA VAL A 67 -6.23 -1.96 -3.14
C VAL A 67 -7.44 -2.22 -4.04
N VAL A 68 -7.36 -3.20 -4.95
CA VAL A 68 -8.47 -3.52 -5.87
C VAL A 68 -9.72 -3.94 -5.10
N ARG A 69 -9.58 -4.73 -4.02
CA ARG A 69 -10.68 -5.05 -3.12
C ARG A 69 -11.21 -3.86 -2.34
N SER A 70 -10.35 -2.95 -1.91
CA SER A 70 -10.73 -1.72 -1.19
C SER A 70 -11.52 -0.77 -2.08
N LEU A 71 -11.21 -0.73 -3.39
CA LEU A 71 -11.89 0.11 -4.37
C LEU A 71 -13.18 -0.53 -4.92
N SER A 72 -13.30 -1.86 -4.89
CA SER A 72 -14.49 -2.59 -5.36
C SER A 72 -15.55 -2.78 -4.27
N LYS A 73 -15.36 -2.22 -3.07
CA LYS A 73 -16.26 -2.34 -1.92
C LYS A 73 -16.75 -0.96 -1.49
#